data_AF-A0A847WJT9-F1
#
_entry.id   AF-A0A847WJT9-F1
#
_cell.length_a   1.000
_cell.length_b   1.000
_cell.length_c   1.000
_cell.angle_alpha   90.00
_cell.angle_beta   90.00
_cell.angle_gamma   90.00
#
_symmetry.space_group_name_H-M   'P 1'
#
loop_
_entity.id
_entity.type
_entity.pdbx_description
1 polymer ?
#
loop_
_entity_poly.entity_id
_entity_poly.type
_entity_poly.pdbx_seq_one_letter_code
_entity_poly.pdbx_strand_id
1 'polypeptide(L)' 'MLDISDRETLEEVVNRIRISVERFNKEKKKPYNLGFGMGYDIYDYKSKMKPNEFFRHLDMLMYTNKNSVRKTS' A
#
# COMPACT_ATOMS: atom_id res chain seq x y z
N MET A 1 -13.07 2.35 2.21
CA MET A 1 -12.36 3.61 1.90
C MET A 1 -11.95 4.19 3.24
N LEU A 2 -10.65 4.37 3.49
CA LEU A 2 -10.18 5.02 4.72
C LEU A 2 -10.39 6.52 4.55
N ASP A 3 -11.05 7.17 5.51
CA ASP A 3 -11.29 8.61 5.50
C ASP A 3 -10.02 9.33 5.98
N ILE A 4 -9.01 9.35 5.10
CA ILE A 4 -7.70 9.93 5.35
C ILE A 4 -7.48 11.00 4.30
N SER A 5 -7.53 12.25 4.74
CA SER A 5 -7.35 13.45 3.90
C SER A 5 -5.95 14.05 4.05
N ASP A 6 -5.10 13.46 4.90
CA ASP A 6 -3.75 13.93 5.20
C ASP A 6 -2.69 12.87 4.86
N ARG A 7 -1.57 13.33 4.30
CA ARG A 7 -0.50 12.45 3.82
C ARG A 7 0.25 11.76 4.93
N GLU A 8 0.51 12.48 6.01
CA GLU A 8 1.22 11.94 7.15
C GLU A 8 0.39 10.83 7.78
N THR A 9 -0.92 11.06 7.92
CA THR A 9 -1.85 10.04 8.44
C THR A 9 -1.90 8.79 7.56
N LEU A 10 -1.87 8.95 6.23
CA LEU A 10 -1.84 7.82 5.30
C LEU A 10 -0.54 7.02 5.44
N GLU A 11 0.60 7.71 5.49
CA GLU A 11 1.91 7.10 5.64
C GLU A 11 2.05 6.40 7.00
N GLU A 12 1.50 6.96 8.08
CA GLU A 12 1.44 6.31 9.39
C GLU A 12 0.64 5.01 9.37
N VAL A 13 -0.54 5.01 8.74
CA VAL A 13 -1.38 3.81 8.63
C VAL A 13 -0.68 2.74 7.79
N VAL A 14 -0.07 3.12 6.67
CA VAL A 14 0.71 2.20 5.83
C VAL A 14 1.88 1.62 6.63
N ASN A 15 2.62 2.47 7.35
CA ASN A 15 3.75 2.04 8.15
C ASN A 15 3.30 1.09 9.28
N ARG A 16 2.15 1.36 9.92
CA ARG A 16 1.57 0.48 10.94
C ARG A 16 1.23 -0.90 10.37
N ILE A 17 0.65 -0.97 9.16
CA ILE A 17 0.37 -2.25 8.51
C ILE A 17 1.67 -3.00 8.21
N ARG A 18 2.70 -2.30 7.69
CA ARG A 18 4.01 -2.89 7.43
C ARG A 18 4.63 -3.47 8.69
N ILE A 19 4.68 -2.69 9.77
CA ILE A 19 5.22 -3.12 11.07
C ILE A 19 4.45 -4.33 11.61
N SER A 20 3.12 -4.36 11.46
CA SER A 20 2.31 -5.49 11.90
C SER A 20 2.66 -6.79 11.16
N VAL A 21 2.92 -6.70 9.86
CA VAL A 21 3.32 -7.87 9.04
C VAL A 21 4.76 -8.28 9.34
N GLU A 22 5.69 -7.33 9.48
CA GLU A 22 7.07 -7.61 9.91
C GLU A 22 7.10 -8.30 11.27
N ARG A 23 6.30 -7.82 12.23
CA ARG A 23 6.16 -8.44 13.54
C ARG A 23 5.59 -9.85 13.42
N PHE A 24 4.56 -10.06 12.60
CA PHE A 24 3.99 -11.39 12.37
C PHE A 24 5.04 -12.37 11.81
N ASN A 25 5.84 -11.93 10.84
CA ASN A 25 6.92 -12.72 10.25
C ASN A 25 8.03 -13.00 11.28
N LYS A 26 8.38 -12.01 12.11
CA LYS A 26 9.40 -12.15 13.16
C LYS A 26 8.96 -13.13 14.26
N GLU A 27 7.69 -13.11 14.63
CA GLU A 27 7.13 -14.04 15.62
C GLU A 27 7.11 -15.50 15.13
N LYS A 28 7.32 -15.76 13.83
CA LYS A 28 7.36 -17.10 13.19
C LYS A 28 6.26 -18.04 13.67
N LYS A 29 5.10 -17.49 14.05
CA LYS A 29 3.94 -18.24 14.55
C LYS A 29 3.34 -19.17 13.50
N LYS A 30 3.67 -18.95 12.23
CA LYS A 30 3.28 -19.76 11.09
C LYS A 30 4.53 -20.14 10.28
N PRO A 31 4.53 -21.30 9.60
CA PRO A 31 5.65 -21.77 8.79
C PRO A 31 5.81 -21.00 7.46
N TYR A 32 5.24 -19.79 7.36
CA TYR A 32 5.30 -18.93 6.17
C TYR A 32 5.47 -17.46 6.57
N ASN A 33 6.14 -16.71 5.72
CA ASN A 33 6.26 -15.25 5.83
C ASN A 33 5.22 -14.59 4.93
N LEU A 34 4.54 -13.57 5.45
CA LEU A 34 3.65 -12.69 4.70
C LEU A 34 4.48 -11.58 4.05
N GLY A 35 4.45 -11.50 2.72
CA GLY A 35 4.93 -10.35 1.96
C GLY A 35 3.75 -9.71 1.25
N PHE A 36 3.64 -8.38 1.30
CA PHE A 36 2.65 -7.63 0.53
C PHE A 36 3.30 -6.44 -0.15
N GLY A 37 2.84 -6.14 -1.37
CA GLY A 37 3.09 -4.87 -2.03
C GLY A 37 1.82 -4.03 -1.94
N MET A 38 1.92 -2.81 -1.42
CA MET A 38 0.81 -1.85 -1.42
C MET A 38 1.15 -0.70 -2.36
N GLY A 39 0.22 -0.38 -3.27
CA GLY A 39 0.14 0.93 -3.89
C GLY A 39 -0.84 1.76 -3.07
N TYR A 40 -0.39 2.87 -2.52
CA TYR A 40 -1.20 3.79 -1.74
C TYR A 40 -0.96 5.21 -2.25
N ASP A 41 -2.01 5.99 -2.30
CA ASP A 41 -1.97 7.41 -2.63
C ASP A 41 -3.16 8.11 -1.97
N ILE A 42 -3.14 9.44 -1.88
CA ILE A 42 -4.22 10.23 -1.30
C ILE A 42 -5.14 10.70 -2.42
N TYR A 43 -6.44 10.53 -2.20
CA TYR A 43 -7.41 11.09 -3.11
C TYR A 43 -7.51 12.60 -2.93
N ASP A 44 -6.83 13.38 -3.79
CA ASP A 44 -6.97 14.84 -3.77
C ASP A 44 -8.26 15.27 -4.48
N TYR A 45 -9.30 15.54 -3.69
CA TYR A 45 -10.57 16.08 -4.16
C TYR A 45 -10.43 17.46 -4.84
N LYS A 46 -9.40 18.25 -4.50
CA LYS A 46 -9.16 19.57 -5.14
C LYS A 46 -8.68 19.45 -6.58
N SER A 47 -8.08 18.31 -6.94
CA SER A 47 -7.51 18.09 -8.27
C SER A 47 -8.57 17.75 -9.34
N LYS A 48 -9.88 17.81 -9.01
CA LYS A 48 -11.02 17.43 -9.89
C LYS A 48 -10.89 16.02 -10.50
N MET A 49 -10.06 15.17 -9.91
CA MET A 49 -9.84 13.82 -10.40
C MET A 49 -11.11 13.01 -10.15
N LYS A 50 -11.60 12.29 -11.15
CA LYS A 50 -12.76 11.40 -10.97
C LYS A 50 -12.32 10.18 -10.13
N PRO A 51 -13.19 9.62 -9.28
CA PRO A 51 -12.85 8.43 -8.47
C PRO A 51 -12.27 7.28 -9.30
N ASN A 52 -12.78 7.07 -10.52
CA ASN A 52 -12.30 6.03 -11.44
C ASN A 52 -10.84 6.24 -11.90
N GLU A 53 -10.41 7.48 -12.06
CA GLU A 53 -9.03 7.81 -12.45
C GLU A 53 -8.07 7.58 -11.27
N PHE A 54 -8.54 7.82 -10.04
CA PHE A 54 -7.79 7.49 -8.83
C PHE A 54 -7.62 5.97 -8.66
N PHE A 55 -8.68 5.18 -8.87
CA PHE A 55 -8.56 3.72 -8.86
C PHE A 55 -7.57 3.22 -9.93
N ARG A 56 -7.60 3.78 -11.14
CA ARG A 56 -6.59 3.51 -12.18
C ARG A 56 -5.17 3.87 -11.75
N HIS A 57 -5.00 4.98 -11.03
CA HIS A 57 -3.70 5.38 -10.48
C HIS A 57 -3.19 4.35 -9.47
N LEU A 58 -4.05 3.91 -8.54
CA LEU A 58 -3.71 2.84 -7.59
C LEU A 58 -3.38 1.52 -8.27
N ASP A 59 -4.14 1.12 -9.30
CA ASP A 59 -3.86 -0.07 -10.10
C ASP A 59 -2.50 0.03 -10.81
N MET A 60 -2.17 1.20 -11.37
CA MET A 60 -0.87 1.46 -12.00
C MET A 60 0.28 1.39 -10.99
N LEU A 61 0.11 1.96 -9.80
CA LEU A 61 1.07 1.86 -8.70
C LEU A 61 1.28 0.40 -8.28
N MET A 62 0.20 -0.37 -8.18
CA MET A 62 0.28 -1.80 -7.88
C MET A 62 1.06 -2.56 -8.96
N TYR A 63 0.80 -2.29 -10.25
CA TYR A 63 1.55 -2.91 -11.36
C TYR A 63 3.04 -2.55 -11.34
N THR A 64 3.36 -1.29 -11.07
CA THR A 64 4.75 -0.83 -10.91
C THR A 64 5.43 -1.58 -9.78
N ASN A 65 4.75 -1.74 -8.64
CA ASN A 65 5.28 -2.44 -7.48
C ASN A 65 5.40 -3.96 -7.71
N LYS A 66 4.48 -4.57 -8.47
CA LYS A 66 4.49 -6.00 -8.83
C LYS A 66 5.66 -6.37 -9.76
N ASN A 67 6.11 -5.44 -10.60
CA ASN A 67 7.33 -5.60 -11.41
C ASN A 67 8.62 -5.45 -10.59
N SER A 68 8.60 -4.71 -9.49
CA SER A 68 9.72 -4.62 -8.55
C SER A 68 9.91 -5.92 -7.74
N VAL A 69 8.81 -6.60 -7.38
CA VAL A 69 8.84 -7.88 -6.65
C VAL A 69 9.31 -9.05 -7.52
N ARG A 70 9.19 -8.95 -8.85
CA ARG A 70 9.62 -10.00 -9.79
C ARG A 70 11.08 -9.90 -10.26
N LYS A 71 11.83 -8.87 -9.85
CA LYS A 71 13.24 -8.65 -10.25
C LYS A 71 14.27 -9.02 -9.18
N THR A 72 13.93 -9.90 -8.26
CA THR A 72 14.90 -10.66 -7.46
C THR A 72 14.66 -12.15 -7.71
N SER A 73 15.22 -12.64 -8.81
CA SER A 73 15.46 -14.04 -9.10
C SER A 73 16.81 -14.14 -9.78
#